data_AF-A0AAU6HRY9-F1
#
_entry.id   AF-A0AAU6HRY9-F1
#
_cell.length_a   1.000
_cell.length_b   1.000
_cell.length_c   1.000
_cell.angle_alpha   90.00
_cell.angle_beta   90.00
_cell.angle_gamma   90.00
#
_symmetry.space_group_name_H-M   'P 1'
#
loop_
_entity.id
_entity.type
_entity.pdbx_description
1 polymer ?
#
loop_
_entity_poly.entity_id
_entity_poly.type
_entity_poly.pdbx_seq_one_letter_code
_entity_poly.pdbx_strand_id
1 'polypeptide(L)'
;MTTLAPEKLAPPGRGPRGRRARKAAEFETRTRIAGEKLAHVSARPAAQVLQDVHARRDGLKYSDVTERQERFGPNTVAHEKAPNWGVQLAKAFANPFIAVLVLLAAVMYVQDPEDPGVLILSVMVAISGLLRFWQEFRSGRAADALGRLVTTTCAVQRRAGRSSLPTTLEVPMDQVVPGDLVKLAAGDLVPADLRLIAAKDLMVGQAALSGESLPVAKDDIRGDDQGQRATTDPVEAGNLCLMGTSVTSGTATGVVVATGADTYFGSMAGSLVGDRPQTNFDHGVRKVSFLLIRFMLVMVPAVFAVNGLTKGDWKGAFEFGVAVAVGLTPEMLPMVVTTNLARGAVALSRRKVVVKRLNAIQNLGAMDVLCTDKTGTLTEDRVVLDRYLDVHGRQDSEVLEYAYLNSHFQTGLKNLLDQAVIDRVDEAEEVVVDAASRRSTRSPSTSPAGGCRSSCAATPWRAGSAALSTS
;
A
#
# COMPACT_ATOMS: atom_id res chain seq x y z
N MET A 1 -32.35 -61.09 -22.51
CA MET A 1 -32.76 -59.94 -21.69
C MET A 1 -31.79 -59.82 -20.52
N THR A 2 -30.84 -58.90 -20.59
CA THR A 2 -30.31 -58.17 -19.42
C THR A 2 -29.46 -57.00 -19.95
N THR A 3 -30.03 -55.82 -19.79
CA THR A 3 -29.46 -54.51 -20.13
C THR A 3 -28.34 -54.17 -19.15
N LEU A 4 -27.13 -53.92 -19.65
CA LEU A 4 -26.05 -53.27 -18.90
C LEU A 4 -26.34 -51.77 -18.87
N ALA A 5 -26.72 -51.25 -17.70
CA ALA A 5 -26.79 -49.81 -17.44
C ALA A 5 -25.37 -49.26 -17.19
N PRO A 6 -25.05 -48.03 -17.63
CA PRO A 6 -23.75 -47.44 -17.36
C PRO A 6 -23.62 -47.03 -15.89
N GLU A 7 -22.52 -47.44 -15.30
CA GLU A 7 -22.08 -47.12 -13.95
C GLU A 7 -22.01 -45.60 -13.76
N LYS A 8 -22.81 -45.06 -12.83
CA LYS A 8 -22.73 -43.65 -12.42
C LYS A 8 -21.34 -43.41 -11.83
N LEU A 9 -20.51 -42.63 -12.52
CA LEU A 9 -19.31 -42.05 -11.94
C LEU A 9 -19.67 -41.34 -10.62
N ALA A 10 -19.11 -41.81 -9.52
CA ALA A 10 -19.16 -41.10 -8.25
C ALA A 10 -18.45 -39.74 -8.38
N PRO A 11 -18.95 -38.66 -7.75
CA PRO A 11 -18.29 -37.36 -7.82
C PRO A 11 -16.89 -37.42 -7.17
N PRO A 12 -15.89 -36.71 -7.72
CA PRO A 12 -14.50 -36.84 -7.27
C PRO A 12 -14.34 -36.36 -5.82
N GLY A 13 -13.60 -37.16 -5.05
CA GLY A 13 -13.43 -37.05 -3.60
C GLY A 13 -12.80 -35.74 -3.10
N ARG A 14 -13.06 -35.46 -1.82
CA ARG A 14 -12.65 -34.25 -1.07
C ARG A 14 -11.15 -34.28 -0.73
N GLY A 15 -10.29 -33.97 -1.69
CA GLY A 15 -8.85 -33.70 -1.46
C GLY A 15 -8.53 -32.19 -1.39
N PRO A 16 -7.40 -31.78 -0.78
CA PRO A 16 -6.94 -30.39 -0.74
C PRO A 16 -6.75 -29.75 -2.13
N ARG A 17 -6.50 -30.56 -3.17
CA ARG A 17 -6.47 -30.13 -4.58
C ARG A 17 -7.85 -29.68 -5.10
N GLY A 18 -8.93 -30.33 -4.67
CA GLY A 18 -10.29 -29.99 -5.08
C GLY A 18 -10.77 -28.64 -4.52
N ARG A 19 -10.34 -28.28 -3.30
CA ARG A 19 -10.70 -26.99 -2.69
C ARG A 19 -10.01 -25.81 -3.36
N ARG A 20 -8.75 -25.97 -3.80
CA ARG A 20 -8.03 -24.96 -4.58
C ARG A 20 -8.61 -24.82 -5.99
N ALA A 21 -8.87 -25.93 -6.68
CA ALA A 21 -9.50 -25.92 -8.01
C ALA A 21 -10.89 -25.28 -7.99
N ARG A 22 -11.72 -25.60 -6.98
CA ARG A 22 -13.04 -24.99 -6.82
C ARG A 22 -12.97 -23.48 -6.55
N LYS A 23 -12.02 -23.02 -5.73
CA LYS A 23 -11.80 -21.58 -5.52
C LYS A 23 -11.34 -20.89 -6.80
N ALA A 24 -10.41 -21.49 -7.54
CA ALA A 24 -9.94 -20.95 -8.82
C ALA A 24 -11.10 -20.80 -9.82
N ALA A 25 -11.94 -21.82 -9.97
CA ALA A 25 -13.12 -21.76 -10.84
C ALA A 25 -14.16 -20.71 -10.37
N GLU A 26 -14.33 -20.53 -9.06
CA GLU A 26 -15.18 -19.48 -8.50
C GLU A 26 -14.66 -18.08 -8.83
N PHE A 27 -13.35 -17.85 -8.73
CA PHE A 27 -12.72 -16.58 -9.11
C PHE A 27 -12.83 -16.31 -10.61
N GLU A 28 -12.54 -17.29 -11.45
CA GLU A 28 -12.67 -17.18 -12.90
C GLU A 28 -14.12 -16.80 -13.31
N THR A 29 -15.11 -17.42 -12.66
CA THR A 29 -16.53 -17.07 -12.87
C THR A 29 -16.83 -15.63 -12.46
N ARG A 30 -16.29 -15.17 -11.33
CA ARG A 30 -16.47 -13.77 -10.87
C ARG A 30 -15.82 -12.77 -11.82
N THR A 31 -14.61 -13.07 -12.31
CA THR A 31 -13.91 -12.22 -13.27
C THR A 31 -14.67 -12.13 -14.59
N ARG A 32 -15.23 -13.25 -15.07
CA ARG A 32 -16.08 -13.24 -16.27
C ARG A 32 -17.32 -12.36 -16.07
N ILE A 33 -18.03 -12.49 -14.95
CA ILE A 33 -19.22 -11.67 -14.64
C ILE A 33 -18.87 -10.19 -14.53
N ALA A 34 -17.76 -9.86 -13.86
CA ALA A 34 -17.27 -8.48 -13.77
C ALA A 34 -16.93 -7.92 -15.15
N GLY A 35 -16.30 -8.72 -16.00
CA GLY A 35 -15.98 -8.35 -17.38
C GLY A 35 -17.21 -8.12 -18.26
N GLU A 36 -18.18 -9.04 -18.22
CA GLU A 36 -19.46 -8.89 -18.95
C GLU A 36 -20.21 -7.62 -18.54
N LYS A 37 -20.22 -7.30 -17.24
CA LYS A 37 -20.82 -6.07 -16.71
C LYS A 37 -20.11 -4.83 -17.25
N LEU A 38 -18.78 -4.83 -17.27
CA LEU A 38 -17.98 -3.70 -17.78
C LEU A 38 -18.13 -3.53 -19.29
N ALA A 39 -18.15 -4.62 -20.06
CA ALA A 39 -18.39 -4.57 -21.50
C ALA A 39 -19.75 -3.93 -21.81
N HIS A 40 -20.79 -4.28 -21.05
CA HIS A 40 -22.11 -3.67 -21.19
C HIS A 40 -22.13 -2.18 -20.78
N VAL A 41 -21.36 -1.79 -19.76
CA VAL A 41 -21.21 -0.38 -19.35
C VAL A 41 -20.41 0.44 -20.37
N SER A 42 -19.38 -0.15 -20.98
CA SER A 42 -18.62 0.46 -22.08
C SER A 42 -19.49 0.70 -23.31
N ALA A 43 -20.40 -0.25 -23.60
CA ALA A 43 -21.30 -0.15 -24.75
C ALA A 43 -22.40 0.91 -24.61
N ARG A 44 -22.66 1.41 -23.40
CA ARG A 44 -23.67 2.45 -23.16
C ARG A 44 -23.07 3.86 -23.21
N PRO A 45 -23.84 4.86 -23.65
CA PRO A 45 -23.50 6.27 -23.47
C PRO A 45 -23.28 6.62 -22.01
N ALA A 46 -22.29 7.47 -21.73
CA ALA A 46 -21.96 7.94 -20.38
C ALA A 46 -23.13 8.60 -19.66
N ALA A 47 -24.05 9.25 -20.41
CA ALA A 47 -25.27 9.81 -19.85
C ALA A 47 -26.22 8.73 -19.28
N GLN A 48 -26.32 7.57 -19.94
CA GLN A 48 -27.11 6.44 -19.44
C GLN A 48 -26.41 5.76 -18.27
N VAL A 49 -25.08 5.58 -18.33
CA VAL A 49 -24.30 5.00 -17.23
C VAL A 49 -24.45 5.86 -15.96
N LEU A 50 -24.42 7.19 -16.10
CA LEU A 50 -24.69 8.12 -15.00
C LEU A 50 -26.09 7.91 -14.41
N GLN A 51 -27.10 7.61 -15.23
CA GLN A 51 -28.46 7.30 -14.74
C GLN A 51 -28.49 5.94 -14.02
N ASP A 52 -27.86 4.91 -14.59
CA ASP A 52 -27.80 3.56 -14.01
C ASP A 52 -27.17 3.58 -12.59
N VAL A 53 -26.09 4.35 -12.41
CA VAL A 53 -25.41 4.51 -11.11
C VAL A 53 -25.97 5.66 -10.26
N HIS A 54 -27.10 6.24 -10.70
CA HIS A 54 -27.81 7.32 -10.02
C HIS A 54 -26.88 8.51 -9.67
N ALA A 55 -25.99 8.86 -10.57
CA ALA A 55 -25.02 9.95 -10.45
C ALA A 55 -25.36 11.11 -11.39
N ARG A 56 -24.65 12.23 -11.21
CA ARG A 56 -24.79 13.44 -12.05
C ARG A 56 -23.42 13.93 -12.47
N ARG A 57 -23.35 14.72 -13.55
CA ARG A 57 -22.12 15.39 -14.03
C ARG A 57 -21.52 16.38 -13.01
N ASP A 58 -22.32 16.84 -12.05
CA ASP A 58 -21.87 17.73 -10.96
C ASP A 58 -21.53 16.96 -9.67
N GLY A 59 -21.31 15.65 -9.76
CA GLY A 59 -20.93 14.81 -8.61
C GLY A 59 -22.09 14.39 -7.70
N LEU A 60 -21.76 13.58 -6.70
CA LEU A 60 -22.70 13.09 -5.68
C LEU A 60 -22.87 14.08 -4.52
N LYS A 61 -24.01 14.01 -3.83
CA LYS A 61 -24.16 14.74 -2.58
C LYS A 61 -23.45 14.02 -1.43
N TYR A 62 -22.98 14.76 -0.43
CA TYR A 62 -22.41 14.14 0.77
C TYR A 62 -23.37 13.15 1.45
N SER A 63 -24.68 13.44 1.49
CA SER A 63 -25.68 12.53 2.03
C SER A 63 -25.75 11.19 1.28
N ASP A 64 -25.71 11.26 -0.04
CA ASP A 64 -25.85 10.10 -0.92
C ASP A 64 -24.60 9.20 -0.84
N VAL A 65 -23.43 9.81 -0.59
CA VAL A 65 -22.17 9.09 -0.38
C VAL A 65 -22.24 8.28 0.91
N THR A 66 -22.69 8.86 2.02
CA THR A 66 -22.79 8.14 3.31
C THR A 66 -23.72 6.92 3.19
N GLU A 67 -24.89 7.08 2.58
CA GLU A 67 -25.82 5.96 2.35
C GLU A 67 -25.19 4.85 1.48
N ARG A 68 -24.42 5.23 0.45
CA ARG A 68 -23.71 4.26 -0.41
C ARG A 68 -22.56 3.58 0.31
N GLN A 69 -21.85 4.27 1.20
CA GLN A 69 -20.80 3.66 2.01
C GLN A 69 -21.38 2.60 2.95
N GLU A 70 -22.56 2.84 3.52
CA GLU A 70 -23.26 1.84 4.34
C GLU A 70 -23.75 0.65 3.50
N ARG A 71 -24.22 0.89 2.28
CA ARG A 71 -24.76 -0.15 1.39
C ARG A 71 -23.70 -1.02 0.71
N PHE A 72 -22.66 -0.40 0.16
CA PHE A 72 -21.62 -1.07 -0.64
C PHE A 72 -20.37 -1.40 0.18
N GLY A 73 -20.18 -0.77 1.34
CA GLY A 73 -18.98 -0.90 2.15
C GLY A 73 -17.77 -0.16 1.56
N PRO A 74 -16.59 -0.31 2.18
CA PRO A 74 -15.38 0.39 1.76
C PRO A 74 -14.80 -0.18 0.47
N ASN A 75 -14.25 0.69 -0.39
CA ASN A 75 -13.54 0.35 -1.62
C ASN A 75 -12.17 -0.27 -1.31
N THR A 76 -12.20 -1.53 -0.89
CA THR A 76 -11.00 -2.29 -0.53
C THR A 76 -11.00 -3.62 -1.27
N VAL A 77 -9.96 -3.83 -2.08
CA VAL A 77 -9.69 -5.12 -2.69
C VAL A 77 -9.07 -5.99 -1.62
N ALA A 78 -9.88 -6.92 -1.08
CA ALA A 78 -9.53 -7.97 -0.13
C ALA A 78 -8.21 -7.72 0.62
N HIS A 79 -8.24 -6.89 1.67
CA HIS A 79 -7.19 -7.02 2.69
C HIS A 79 -7.27 -8.43 3.24
N GLU A 80 -6.11 -9.08 3.41
CA GLU A 80 -5.99 -10.14 4.41
C GLU A 80 -6.40 -9.52 5.74
N LYS A 81 -7.70 -9.62 6.10
CA LYS A 81 -8.17 -9.24 7.42
C LYS A 81 -7.24 -9.93 8.40
N ALA A 82 -6.66 -9.16 9.32
CA ALA A 82 -5.84 -9.72 10.38
C ALA A 82 -6.59 -10.93 10.95
N PRO A 83 -5.95 -12.12 11.03
CA PRO A 83 -6.65 -13.34 11.40
C PRO A 83 -7.42 -13.13 12.71
N ASN A 84 -8.64 -13.66 12.80
CA ASN A 84 -9.46 -13.53 14.01
C ASN A 84 -8.62 -13.88 15.25
N TRP A 85 -8.83 -13.17 16.36
CA TRP A 85 -8.04 -13.37 17.59
C TRP A 85 -7.98 -14.85 18.03
N GLY A 86 -9.06 -15.62 17.83
CA GLY A 86 -9.08 -17.06 18.13
C GLY A 86 -8.20 -17.90 17.17
N VAL A 87 -8.10 -17.50 15.90
CA VAL A 87 -7.17 -18.12 14.93
C VAL A 87 -5.73 -17.74 15.27
N GLN A 88 -5.48 -16.51 15.72
CA GLN A 88 -4.16 -16.09 16.20
C GLN A 88 -3.76 -16.88 17.45
N LEU A 89 -4.68 -17.08 18.40
CA LEU A 89 -4.44 -17.89 19.58
C LEU A 89 -4.08 -19.34 19.19
N ALA A 90 -4.87 -19.97 18.32
CA ALA A 90 -4.58 -21.34 17.85
C ALA A 90 -3.21 -21.43 17.15
N LYS A 91 -2.86 -20.43 16.32
CA LYS A 91 -1.55 -20.34 15.69
C LYS A 91 -0.41 -20.10 16.69
N ALA A 92 -0.66 -19.38 17.79
CA ALA A 92 0.32 -19.16 18.84
C ALA A 92 0.72 -20.49 19.54
N PHE A 93 -0.22 -21.44 19.67
CA PHE A 93 0.08 -22.79 20.17
C PHE A 93 0.71 -23.72 19.12
N ALA A 94 0.57 -23.42 17.82
CA ALA A 94 1.20 -24.16 16.72
C ALA A 94 2.70 -23.82 16.57
N ASN A 95 3.47 -23.94 17.65
CA ASN A 95 4.92 -23.78 17.68
C ASN A 95 5.61 -25.14 17.79
N PRO A 96 6.67 -25.44 17.02
CA PRO A 96 7.50 -26.62 17.27
C PRO A 96 8.00 -26.73 18.73
N PHE A 97 8.31 -25.61 19.41
CA PHE A 97 8.76 -25.64 20.81
C PHE A 97 7.64 -26.01 21.79
N ILE A 98 6.45 -25.42 21.63
CA ILE A 98 5.27 -25.77 22.43
C ILE A 98 4.89 -27.22 22.16
N ALA A 99 5.00 -27.70 20.92
CA ALA A 99 4.73 -29.09 20.58
C ALA A 99 5.67 -30.06 21.32
N VAL A 100 6.97 -29.74 21.45
CA VAL A 100 7.91 -30.53 22.25
C VAL A 100 7.52 -30.52 23.74
N LEU A 101 7.16 -29.37 24.30
CA LEU A 101 6.75 -29.28 25.70
C LEU A 101 5.43 -30.03 25.98
N VAL A 102 4.46 -29.94 25.06
CA VAL A 102 3.20 -30.69 25.13
C VAL A 102 3.46 -32.19 25.03
N LEU A 103 4.38 -32.62 24.16
CA LEU A 103 4.80 -34.02 24.06
C LEU A 103 5.42 -34.50 25.39
N LEU A 104 6.32 -33.73 25.99
CA LEU A 104 6.93 -34.06 27.28
C LEU A 104 5.88 -34.11 28.40
N ALA A 105 4.93 -33.18 28.44
CA ALA A 105 3.83 -33.18 29.39
C ALA A 105 2.93 -34.42 29.24
N ALA A 106 2.66 -34.83 28.00
CA ALA A 106 1.90 -36.04 27.72
C ALA A 106 2.64 -37.30 28.20
N VAL A 107 3.97 -37.37 27.99
CA VAL A 107 4.79 -38.50 28.48
C VAL A 107 4.80 -38.56 30.00
N MET A 108 4.93 -37.42 30.69
CA MET A 108 4.86 -37.37 32.16
C MET A 108 3.50 -37.80 32.68
N TYR A 109 2.42 -37.32 32.07
CA TYR A 109 1.05 -37.67 32.46
C TYR A 109 0.77 -39.17 32.32
N VAL A 110 1.34 -39.82 31.29
CA VAL A 110 1.22 -41.26 31.07
C VAL A 110 2.04 -42.07 32.09
N GLN A 111 3.20 -41.55 32.53
CA GLN A 111 4.01 -42.21 33.57
C GLN A 111 3.36 -42.10 34.95
N ASP A 112 2.95 -40.91 35.35
CA ASP A 112 2.41 -40.62 36.67
C ASP A 112 1.50 -39.38 36.62
N PRO A 113 0.16 -39.57 36.59
CA PRO A 113 -0.77 -38.45 36.48
C PRO A 113 -0.88 -37.60 37.75
N GLU A 114 -0.42 -38.10 38.91
CA GLU A 114 -0.42 -37.35 40.17
C GLU A 114 0.90 -36.59 40.40
N ASP A 115 1.85 -36.70 39.48
CA ASP A 115 3.13 -36.01 39.58
C ASP A 115 2.94 -34.48 39.52
N PRO A 116 3.41 -33.73 40.55
CA PRO A 116 3.32 -32.27 40.54
C PRO A 116 4.05 -31.63 39.35
N GLY A 117 5.03 -32.32 38.76
CA GLY A 117 5.73 -31.92 37.54
C GLY A 117 4.80 -31.79 36.32
N VAL A 118 3.74 -32.61 36.22
CA VAL A 118 2.73 -32.50 35.14
C VAL A 118 1.95 -31.20 35.28
N LEU A 119 1.54 -30.85 36.50
CA LEU A 119 0.85 -29.59 36.78
C LEU A 119 1.75 -28.39 36.47
N ILE A 120 3.00 -28.42 36.91
CA ILE A 120 3.97 -27.34 36.67
C ILE A 120 4.21 -27.16 35.16
N LEU A 121 4.44 -28.24 34.42
CA LEU A 121 4.72 -28.20 32.98
C LEU A 121 3.49 -27.75 32.17
N SER A 122 2.30 -28.22 32.51
CA SER A 122 1.05 -27.80 31.84
C SER A 122 0.72 -26.32 32.10
N VAL A 123 0.88 -25.84 33.34
CA VAL A 123 0.75 -24.41 33.67
C VAL A 123 1.78 -23.58 32.92
N MET A 124 3.03 -24.03 32.86
CA MET A 124 4.08 -23.32 32.13
C MET A 124 3.78 -23.24 30.63
N VAL A 125 3.33 -24.32 30.00
CA VAL A 125 2.90 -24.33 28.59
C VAL A 125 1.74 -23.36 28.36
N ALA A 126 0.77 -23.33 29.27
CA ALA A 126 -0.36 -22.39 29.18
C ALA A 126 0.10 -20.93 29.31
N ILE A 127 0.99 -20.63 30.27
CA ILE A 127 1.54 -19.28 30.48
C ILE A 127 2.39 -18.85 29.27
N SER A 128 3.30 -19.71 28.78
CA SER A 128 4.10 -19.44 27.58
C SER A 128 3.22 -19.16 26.37
N GLY A 129 2.23 -20.01 26.09
CA GLY A 129 1.29 -19.81 24.99
C GLY A 129 0.50 -18.50 25.12
N LEU A 130 0.04 -18.16 26.33
CA LEU A 130 -0.71 -16.92 26.58
C LEU A 130 0.18 -15.68 26.47
N LEU A 131 1.39 -15.70 27.04
CA LEU A 131 2.36 -14.62 26.92
C LEU A 131 2.72 -14.39 25.45
N ARG A 132 2.97 -15.47 24.70
CA ARG A 132 3.23 -15.39 23.27
C ARG A 132 2.06 -14.78 22.50
N PHE A 133 0.83 -15.25 22.73
CA PHE A 133 -0.35 -14.67 22.12
C PHE A 133 -0.49 -13.18 22.44
N TRP A 134 -0.35 -12.80 23.71
CA TRP A 134 -0.47 -11.41 24.13
C TRP A 134 0.60 -10.50 23.52
N GLN A 135 1.84 -10.99 23.46
CA GLN A 135 2.98 -10.31 22.85
C GLN A 135 2.79 -10.14 21.34
N GLU A 136 2.39 -11.19 20.63
CA GLU A 136 2.17 -11.19 19.18
C GLU A 136 0.97 -10.33 18.80
N PHE A 137 -0.12 -10.42 19.57
CA PHE A 137 -1.31 -9.58 19.41
C PHE A 137 -1.01 -8.09 19.61
N ARG A 138 -0.24 -7.75 20.65
CA ARG A 138 0.18 -6.35 20.89
C ARG A 138 1.07 -5.82 19.77
N SER A 139 2.00 -6.63 19.29
CA SER A 139 2.94 -6.25 18.22
C SER A 139 2.23 -6.09 16.88
N GLY A 140 1.29 -6.99 16.56
CA GLY A 140 0.45 -6.90 15.37
C GLY A 140 -0.38 -5.62 15.33
N ARG A 141 -1.02 -5.24 16.45
CA ARG A 141 -1.79 -3.97 16.51
C ARG A 141 -0.94 -2.73 16.26
N ALA A 142 0.31 -2.72 16.73
CA ALA A 142 1.21 -1.60 16.49
C ALA A 142 1.59 -1.50 15.00
N ALA A 143 1.80 -2.63 14.33
CA ALA A 143 2.05 -2.68 12.89
C ALA A 143 0.82 -2.22 12.08
N ASP A 144 -0.38 -2.69 12.45
CA ASP A 144 -1.64 -2.32 11.79
C ASP A 144 -1.94 -0.81 11.93
N ALA A 145 -1.70 -0.23 13.11
CA ALA A 145 -1.86 1.20 13.33
C ALA A 145 -0.93 2.03 12.43
N LEU A 146 0.28 1.53 12.17
CA LEU A 146 1.24 2.18 11.27
C LEU A 146 0.83 2.03 9.80
N GLY A 147 0.27 0.88 9.41
CA GLY A 147 -0.26 0.66 8.06
C GLY A 147 -1.39 1.63 7.70
N ARG A 148 -2.24 1.98 8.68
CA ARG A 148 -3.32 2.96 8.51
C ARG A 148 -2.86 4.40 8.27
N LEU A 149 -1.58 4.72 8.53
CA LEU A 149 -1.02 6.04 8.25
C LEU A 149 -0.70 6.24 6.76
N VAL A 150 -0.79 5.20 5.92
CA VAL A 150 -0.58 5.31 4.47
C VAL A 150 -1.85 4.99 3.72
N THR A 151 -2.75 5.96 3.64
CA THR A 151 -3.89 5.94 2.74
C THR A 151 -3.54 6.69 1.47
N THR A 152 -3.62 6.03 0.33
CA THR A 152 -3.63 6.71 -0.96
C THR A 152 -4.94 7.49 -1.08
N THR A 153 -4.88 8.73 -1.55
CA THR A 153 -6.04 9.58 -1.79
C THR A 153 -6.32 9.69 -3.28
N CYS A 154 -7.52 10.12 -3.64
CA CYS A 154 -7.90 10.47 -4.99
C CYS A 154 -8.84 11.68 -4.99
N ALA A 155 -8.77 12.49 -6.05
CA ALA A 155 -9.65 13.62 -6.26
C ALA A 155 -11.05 13.18 -6.70
N VAL A 156 -12.06 13.47 -5.88
CA VAL A 156 -13.48 13.25 -6.21
C VAL A 156 -14.26 14.55 -6.23
N GLN A 157 -15.27 14.61 -7.09
CA GLN A 157 -16.18 15.75 -7.19
C GLN A 157 -17.49 15.44 -6.46
N ARG A 158 -17.77 16.22 -5.41
CA ARG A 158 -18.96 16.09 -4.55
C ARG A 158 -19.59 17.45 -4.29
N ARG A 159 -20.83 17.46 -3.79
CA ARG A 159 -21.59 18.70 -3.52
C ARG A 159 -22.37 18.63 -2.20
N ALA A 160 -22.67 19.79 -1.63
CA ALA A 160 -23.44 19.89 -0.38
C ALA A 160 -24.95 19.67 -0.60
N GLY A 161 -25.51 20.24 -1.67
CA GLY A 161 -26.94 20.19 -2.00
C GLY A 161 -27.17 20.05 -3.50
N ARG A 162 -28.44 20.08 -3.95
CA ARG A 162 -28.75 20.01 -5.40
C ARG A 162 -28.32 21.26 -6.17
N SER A 163 -28.32 22.43 -5.53
CA SER A 163 -28.03 23.72 -6.17
C SER A 163 -26.67 24.31 -5.80
N SER A 164 -25.86 23.60 -5.00
CA SER A 164 -24.51 24.04 -4.65
C SER A 164 -23.54 23.71 -5.76
N LEU A 165 -22.57 24.59 -6.02
CA LEU A 165 -21.48 24.32 -6.95
C LEU A 165 -20.71 23.06 -6.52
N PRO A 166 -20.24 22.25 -7.49
CA PRO A 166 -19.50 21.04 -7.19
C PRO A 166 -18.07 21.36 -6.77
N THR A 167 -17.61 20.75 -5.68
CA THR A 167 -16.26 20.94 -5.14
C THR A 167 -15.43 19.69 -5.41
N THR A 168 -14.18 19.88 -5.85
CA THR A 168 -13.21 18.78 -5.96
C THR A 168 -12.47 18.67 -4.64
N LEU A 169 -12.42 17.47 -4.05
CA LEU A 169 -11.76 17.22 -2.78
C LEU A 169 -11.01 15.88 -2.80
N GLU A 170 -9.86 15.84 -2.13
CA GLU A 170 -9.07 14.63 -1.94
C GLU A 170 -9.71 13.74 -0.89
N VAL A 171 -10.01 12.49 -1.26
CA VAL A 171 -10.62 11.49 -0.37
C VAL A 171 -9.77 10.23 -0.37
N PRO A 172 -9.59 9.57 0.79
CA PRO A 172 -8.99 8.24 0.85
C PRO A 172 -9.67 7.26 -0.13
N MET A 173 -8.87 6.47 -0.85
CA MET A 173 -9.40 5.55 -1.88
C MET A 173 -10.42 4.53 -1.33
N ASP A 174 -10.34 4.17 -0.05
CA ASP A 174 -11.25 3.25 0.63
C ASP A 174 -12.68 3.82 0.84
N GLN A 175 -12.84 5.14 0.72
CA GLN A 175 -14.11 5.85 0.88
C GLN A 175 -14.80 6.18 -0.47
N VAL A 176 -14.19 5.79 -1.59
CA VAL A 176 -14.77 5.95 -2.93
C VAL A 176 -15.97 5.02 -3.07
N VAL A 177 -17.08 5.52 -3.60
CA VAL A 177 -18.31 4.73 -3.79
C VAL A 177 -18.76 4.69 -5.25
N PRO A 178 -19.54 3.67 -5.67
CA PRO A 178 -20.17 3.66 -6.98
C PRO A 178 -20.97 4.95 -7.24
N GLY A 179 -20.74 5.56 -8.40
CA GLY A 179 -21.30 6.83 -8.82
C GLY A 179 -20.52 8.08 -8.42
N ASP A 180 -19.44 7.98 -7.64
CA ASP A 180 -18.52 9.12 -7.45
C ASP A 180 -17.93 9.54 -8.80
N LEU A 181 -17.72 10.85 -8.97
CA LEU A 181 -16.95 11.39 -10.08
C LEU A 181 -15.50 11.55 -9.67
N VAL A 182 -14.62 10.75 -10.25
CA VAL A 182 -13.19 10.79 -10.01
C VAL A 182 -12.54 11.66 -11.09
N LYS A 183 -11.68 12.58 -10.66
CA LYS A 183 -10.77 13.30 -11.54
C LYS A 183 -9.41 12.63 -11.51
N LEU A 184 -8.87 12.38 -12.68
CA LEU A 184 -7.59 11.75 -12.91
C LEU A 184 -6.66 12.73 -13.61
N ALA A 185 -5.42 12.78 -13.13
CA ALA A 185 -4.30 13.47 -13.75
C ALA A 185 -3.10 12.52 -13.89
N ALA A 186 -2.08 12.96 -14.64
CA ALA A 186 -0.84 12.21 -14.78
C ALA A 186 -0.21 11.91 -13.42
N GLY A 187 0.17 10.66 -13.19
CA GLY A 187 0.70 10.16 -11.92
C GLY A 187 -0.34 9.51 -11.01
N ASP A 188 -1.64 9.72 -11.24
CA ASP A 188 -2.68 9.15 -10.39
C ASP A 188 -2.84 7.64 -10.60
N LEU A 189 -3.14 6.95 -9.50
CA LEU A 189 -3.63 5.57 -9.53
C LEU A 189 -5.15 5.58 -9.70
N VAL A 190 -5.66 4.72 -10.57
CA VAL A 190 -7.10 4.57 -10.79
C VAL A 190 -7.72 3.85 -9.58
N PRO A 191 -8.60 4.52 -8.79
CA PRO A 191 -8.99 4.04 -7.47
C PRO A 191 -10.04 2.92 -7.50
N ALA A 192 -10.80 2.81 -8.58
CA ALA A 192 -11.93 1.92 -8.78
C ALA A 192 -12.18 1.74 -10.28
N ASP A 193 -13.09 0.87 -10.71
CA ASP A 193 -13.42 0.77 -12.14
C ASP A 193 -14.28 1.95 -12.57
N LEU A 194 -13.80 2.71 -13.55
CA LEU A 194 -14.39 3.95 -14.03
C LEU A 194 -14.87 3.84 -15.47
N ARG A 195 -16.03 4.44 -15.74
CA ARG A 195 -16.46 4.82 -17.09
C ARG A 195 -16.08 6.28 -17.32
N LEU A 196 -15.26 6.53 -18.32
CA LEU A 196 -14.85 7.89 -18.69
C LEU A 196 -16.05 8.72 -19.15
N ILE A 197 -16.08 9.99 -18.78
CA ILE A 197 -17.07 10.99 -19.21
C ILE A 197 -16.39 12.05 -20.06
N ALA A 198 -15.17 12.42 -19.69
CA ALA A 198 -14.32 13.32 -20.43
C ALA A 198 -12.88 12.84 -20.28
N ALA A 199 -12.11 12.87 -21.35
CA ALA A 199 -10.68 12.59 -21.32
C ALA A 199 -9.95 13.60 -22.20
N LYS A 200 -8.68 13.87 -21.94
CA LYS A 200 -7.83 14.69 -22.79
C LYS A 200 -6.44 14.07 -22.78
N ASP A 201 -6.01 13.58 -23.94
CA ASP A 201 -4.69 12.98 -24.16
C ASP A 201 -4.35 11.90 -23.11
N LEU A 202 -5.37 11.14 -22.68
CA LEU A 202 -5.26 10.22 -21.56
C LEU A 202 -4.52 8.94 -21.98
N MET A 203 -3.38 8.70 -21.35
CA MET A 203 -2.60 7.47 -21.50
C MET A 203 -2.56 6.74 -20.16
N VAL A 204 -2.94 5.47 -20.16
CA VAL A 204 -3.00 4.64 -18.95
C VAL A 204 -2.05 3.45 -19.07
N GLY A 205 -1.17 3.30 -18.08
CA GLY A 205 -0.35 2.11 -17.91
C GLY A 205 -1.19 0.97 -17.33
N GLN A 206 -1.40 -0.08 -18.14
CA GLN A 206 -2.22 -1.24 -17.78
C GLN A 206 -1.39 -2.53 -17.57
N ALA A 207 -0.07 -2.42 -17.39
CA ALA A 207 0.85 -3.55 -17.24
C ALA A 207 0.45 -4.55 -16.13
N ALA A 208 -0.19 -4.06 -15.06
CA ALA A 208 -0.68 -4.90 -13.97
C ALA A 208 -1.85 -5.83 -14.37
N LEU A 209 -2.56 -5.51 -15.46
CA LEU A 209 -3.73 -6.24 -15.95
C LEU A 209 -3.45 -6.97 -17.27
N SER A 210 -2.78 -6.32 -18.23
CA SER A 210 -2.49 -6.89 -19.55
C SER A 210 -1.13 -7.58 -19.64
N GLY A 211 -0.19 -7.25 -18.73
CA GLY A 211 1.22 -7.66 -18.84
C GLY A 211 2.02 -6.84 -19.86
N GLU A 212 1.39 -5.92 -20.59
CA GLU A 212 2.05 -5.07 -21.58
C GLU A 212 2.54 -3.77 -20.95
N SER A 213 3.78 -3.39 -21.24
CA SER A 213 4.42 -2.22 -20.61
C SER A 213 4.12 -0.89 -21.31
N LEU A 214 3.61 -0.91 -22.54
CA LEU A 214 3.31 0.30 -23.29
C LEU A 214 1.99 0.92 -22.80
N PRO A 215 1.95 2.23 -22.49
CA PRO A 215 0.71 2.92 -22.12
C PRO A 215 -0.31 2.87 -23.26
N VAL A 216 -1.57 2.66 -22.90
CA VAL A 216 -2.70 2.59 -23.85
C VAL A 216 -3.48 3.90 -23.81
N ALA A 217 -3.82 4.42 -25.00
CA ALA A 217 -4.64 5.61 -25.14
C ALA A 217 -6.10 5.31 -24.76
N LYS A 218 -6.73 6.26 -24.07
CA LYS A 218 -8.15 6.22 -23.71
C LYS A 218 -8.86 7.43 -24.32
N ASP A 219 -10.05 7.20 -24.87
CA ASP A 219 -10.69 8.11 -25.82
C ASP A 219 -11.41 9.30 -25.15
N ASP A 220 -11.37 10.46 -25.83
CA ASP A 220 -12.13 11.66 -25.48
C ASP A 220 -13.58 11.53 -25.96
N ILE A 221 -14.51 11.54 -25.02
CA ILE A 221 -15.94 11.32 -25.26
C ILE A 221 -16.73 12.64 -25.28
N ARG A 222 -16.03 13.77 -25.45
CA ARG A 222 -16.64 15.12 -25.45
C ARG A 222 -17.54 15.42 -26.67
N GLY A 223 -17.50 14.61 -27.74
CA GLY A 223 -18.08 14.95 -29.04
C GLY A 223 -19.49 14.40 -29.37
N ASP A 224 -19.75 13.11 -29.17
CA ASP A 224 -21.09 12.47 -29.32
C ASP A 224 -20.98 11.02 -28.79
N ASP A 225 -21.22 10.81 -27.49
CA ASP A 225 -21.08 9.48 -26.89
C ASP A 225 -22.24 8.57 -27.31
N GLN A 226 -22.07 7.81 -28.39
CA GLN A 226 -23.03 6.78 -28.79
C GLN A 226 -22.74 5.42 -28.13
N GLY A 227 -21.81 5.37 -27.17
CA GLY A 227 -21.25 4.12 -26.66
C GLY A 227 -20.24 3.50 -27.64
N GLN A 228 -19.59 2.42 -27.21
CA GLN A 228 -18.70 1.62 -28.06
C GLN A 228 -19.37 0.31 -28.47
N ARG A 229 -18.88 -0.35 -29.52
CA ARG A 229 -19.28 -1.75 -29.76
C ARG A 229 -18.83 -2.56 -28.56
N ALA A 230 -19.69 -3.46 -28.07
CA ALA A 230 -19.37 -4.31 -26.92
C ALA A 230 -18.04 -5.05 -27.20
N THR A 231 -16.99 -4.69 -26.46
CA THR A 231 -15.71 -5.38 -26.51
C THR A 231 -15.83 -6.66 -25.71
N THR A 232 -15.17 -7.73 -26.16
CA THR A 232 -15.14 -8.99 -25.40
C THR A 232 -14.24 -8.88 -24.17
N ASP A 233 -13.22 -8.01 -24.24
CA ASP A 233 -12.31 -7.71 -23.14
C ASP A 233 -12.50 -6.26 -22.62
N PRO A 234 -12.81 -6.06 -21.32
CA PRO A 234 -12.83 -4.75 -20.68
C PRO A 234 -11.50 -4.01 -20.69
N VAL A 235 -10.36 -4.72 -20.74
CA VAL A 235 -9.02 -4.11 -20.70
C VAL A 235 -8.76 -3.28 -21.96
N GLU A 236 -9.25 -3.76 -23.10
CA GLU A 236 -9.14 -3.11 -24.42
C GLU A 236 -10.10 -1.93 -24.61
N ALA A 237 -11.12 -1.80 -23.75
CA ALA A 237 -12.12 -0.73 -23.89
C ALA A 237 -11.48 0.66 -23.72
N GLY A 238 -11.58 1.49 -24.76
CA GLY A 238 -10.98 2.84 -24.79
C GLY A 238 -11.66 3.84 -23.85
N ASN A 239 -12.88 3.54 -23.40
CA ASN A 239 -13.67 4.41 -22.53
C ASN A 239 -13.75 3.95 -21.06
N LEU A 240 -13.00 2.91 -20.69
CA LEU A 240 -12.89 2.40 -19.32
C LEU A 240 -11.49 2.64 -18.75
N CYS A 241 -11.44 2.99 -17.46
CA CYS A 241 -10.23 2.95 -16.66
C CYS A 241 -10.43 1.96 -15.51
N LEU A 242 -9.58 0.95 -15.42
CA LEU A 242 -9.74 -0.15 -14.47
C LEU A 242 -8.91 0.08 -13.20
N MET A 243 -9.41 -0.40 -12.06
CA MET A 243 -8.71 -0.32 -10.79
C MET A 243 -7.31 -0.96 -10.87
N GLY A 244 -6.32 -0.33 -10.25
CA GLY A 244 -4.94 -0.85 -10.21
C GLY A 244 -4.07 -0.46 -11.42
N THR A 245 -4.63 0.31 -12.36
CA THR A 245 -3.88 0.95 -13.44
C THR A 245 -3.41 2.35 -13.02
N SER A 246 -2.41 2.90 -13.71
CA SER A 246 -1.82 4.21 -13.42
C SER A 246 -1.91 5.14 -14.62
N VAL A 247 -2.22 6.40 -14.41
CA VAL A 247 -2.26 7.41 -15.48
C VAL A 247 -0.84 7.87 -15.77
N THR A 248 -0.39 7.66 -17.01
CA THR A 248 0.95 8.06 -17.46
C THR A 248 0.97 9.51 -17.94
N SER A 249 -0.07 9.94 -18.65
CA SER A 249 -0.22 11.32 -19.12
C SER A 249 -1.68 11.67 -19.37
N GLY A 250 -1.98 12.97 -19.49
CA GLY A 250 -3.32 13.47 -19.77
C GLY A 250 -4.19 13.65 -18.53
N THR A 251 -5.47 13.93 -18.77
CA THR A 251 -6.47 14.12 -17.71
C THR A 251 -7.78 13.44 -18.06
N ALA A 252 -8.52 13.02 -17.04
CA ALA A 252 -9.84 12.43 -17.24
C ALA A 252 -10.79 12.75 -16.10
N THR A 253 -12.07 12.71 -16.41
CA THR A 253 -13.15 12.62 -15.43
C THR A 253 -13.92 11.34 -15.73
N GLY A 254 -14.02 10.46 -14.75
CA GLY A 254 -14.75 9.19 -14.86
C GLY A 254 -15.75 9.02 -13.73
N VAL A 255 -16.86 8.34 -14.01
CA VAL A 255 -17.80 7.90 -12.97
C VAL A 255 -17.43 6.49 -12.51
N VAL A 256 -17.44 6.28 -11.20
CA VAL A 256 -17.18 4.97 -10.60
C VAL A 256 -18.36 4.02 -10.87
N VAL A 257 -18.06 2.85 -11.41
CA VAL A 257 -19.07 1.82 -11.78
C VAL A 257 -19.05 0.66 -10.78
N ALA A 258 -17.86 0.25 -10.35
CA ALA A 258 -17.66 -0.83 -9.39
C ALA A 258 -16.52 -0.49 -8.44
N THR A 259 -16.60 -0.96 -7.20
CA THR A 259 -15.62 -0.72 -6.14
C THR A 259 -15.24 -2.04 -5.45
N GLY A 260 -14.06 -2.07 -4.82
CA GLY A 260 -13.58 -3.17 -3.99
C GLY A 260 -13.53 -4.50 -4.74
N ALA A 261 -14.11 -5.54 -4.14
CA ALA A 261 -14.12 -6.89 -4.69
C ALA A 261 -14.92 -7.05 -5.99
N ASP A 262 -15.82 -6.11 -6.30
CA ASP A 262 -16.65 -6.14 -7.51
C ASP A 262 -15.94 -5.51 -8.72
N THR A 263 -14.75 -4.93 -8.53
CA THR A 263 -13.92 -4.46 -9.64
C THR A 263 -13.32 -5.62 -10.43
N TYR A 264 -12.93 -5.36 -11.68
CA TYR A 264 -12.24 -6.34 -12.52
C TYR A 264 -10.96 -6.82 -11.86
N PHE A 265 -10.12 -5.90 -11.38
CA PHE A 265 -8.92 -6.25 -10.61
C PHE A 265 -9.27 -6.99 -9.31
N GLY A 266 -10.27 -6.52 -8.56
CA GLY A 266 -10.71 -7.14 -7.30
C GLY A 266 -11.21 -8.57 -7.47
N SER A 267 -11.85 -8.87 -8.60
CA SER A 267 -12.29 -10.23 -8.94
C SER A 267 -11.13 -11.20 -9.16
N MET A 268 -9.98 -10.69 -9.64
CA MET A 268 -8.75 -11.45 -9.87
C MET A 268 -7.81 -11.47 -8.65
N ALA A 269 -7.86 -10.44 -7.80
CA ALA A 269 -6.92 -10.29 -6.69
C ALA A 269 -6.95 -11.49 -5.72
N GLY A 270 -8.08 -12.17 -5.58
CA GLY A 270 -8.18 -13.38 -4.76
C GLY A 270 -7.35 -14.59 -5.24
N SER A 271 -6.94 -14.63 -6.52
CA SER A 271 -6.05 -15.65 -7.08
C SER A 271 -4.58 -15.19 -7.18
N LEU A 272 -4.33 -13.87 -7.25
CA LEU A 272 -3.00 -13.24 -7.29
C LEU A 272 -2.38 -13.02 -5.90
N VAL A 273 -3.19 -12.94 -4.84
CA VAL A 273 -2.74 -12.93 -3.44
C VAL A 273 -2.34 -14.37 -3.05
N GLY A 274 -1.27 -14.86 -3.65
CA GLY A 274 -0.56 -16.04 -3.20
C GLY A 274 0.21 -15.77 -1.91
N ASP A 275 0.58 -16.85 -1.20
CA ASP A 275 1.37 -16.77 0.03
C ASP A 275 2.61 -15.90 -0.17
N ARG A 276 2.79 -14.95 0.75
CA ARG A 276 3.85 -13.94 0.72
C ARG A 276 5.22 -14.61 0.54
N PRO A 277 6.09 -14.14 -0.37
CA PRO A 277 7.47 -14.62 -0.44
C PRO A 277 8.16 -14.32 0.89
N GLN A 278 8.79 -15.34 1.47
CA GLN A 278 9.52 -15.22 2.73
C GLN A 278 10.66 -14.22 2.57
N THR A 279 10.80 -13.32 3.53
CA THR A 279 11.90 -12.34 3.52
C THR A 279 13.22 -13.00 3.90
N ASN A 280 14.35 -12.40 3.53
CA ASN A 280 15.68 -12.88 3.95
C ASN A 280 15.79 -12.99 5.49
N PHE A 281 15.06 -12.15 6.21
CA PHE A 281 14.93 -12.23 7.66
C PHE A 281 14.18 -13.49 8.12
N ASP A 282 13.02 -13.81 7.52
CA ASP A 282 12.27 -15.02 7.84
C ASP A 282 13.13 -16.28 7.62
N HIS A 283 13.94 -16.27 6.56
CA HIS A 283 14.94 -17.31 6.33
C HIS A 283 16.02 -17.35 7.41
N GLY A 284 16.52 -16.19 7.86
CA GLY A 284 17.49 -16.07 8.94
C GLY A 284 16.96 -16.60 10.28
N VAL A 285 15.78 -16.16 10.70
CA VAL A 285 15.11 -16.65 11.92
C VAL A 285 14.90 -18.15 11.83
N ARG A 286 14.40 -18.66 10.69
CA ARG A 286 14.20 -20.09 10.50
C ARG A 286 15.50 -20.88 10.63
N LYS A 287 16.61 -20.42 10.04
CA LYS A 287 17.92 -21.05 10.18
C LYS A 287 18.38 -21.11 11.64
N VAL A 288 18.24 -20.01 12.38
CA VAL A 288 18.59 -19.95 13.81
C VAL A 288 17.68 -20.87 14.63
N SER A 289 16.37 -20.86 14.39
CA SER A 289 15.42 -21.77 15.05
C SER A 289 15.77 -23.24 14.80
N PHE A 290 16.10 -23.62 13.57
CA PHE A 290 16.51 -25.00 13.25
C PHE A 290 17.86 -25.38 13.86
N LEU A 291 18.81 -24.44 13.97
CA LEU A 291 20.07 -24.67 14.66
C LEU A 291 19.82 -24.97 16.15
N LEU A 292 18.96 -24.18 16.79
CA LEU A 292 18.61 -24.35 18.21
C LEU A 292 17.81 -25.64 18.46
N ILE A 293 16.87 -25.98 17.57
CA ILE A 293 16.15 -27.27 17.61
C ILE A 293 17.13 -28.44 17.46
N ARG A 294 18.09 -28.35 16.52
CA ARG A 294 19.11 -29.40 16.33
C ARG A 294 19.99 -29.54 17.57
N PHE A 295 20.36 -28.43 18.21
CA PHE A 295 21.10 -28.47 19.48
C PHE A 295 20.28 -29.13 20.59
N MET A 296 18.99 -28.77 20.72
CA MET A 296 18.09 -29.35 21.72
C MET A 296 17.88 -30.86 21.50
N LEU A 297 17.68 -31.29 20.25
CA LEU A 297 17.52 -32.71 19.88
C LEU A 297 18.76 -33.56 20.17
N VAL A 298 19.95 -32.96 20.26
CA VAL A 298 21.19 -33.67 20.62
C VAL A 298 21.44 -33.58 22.13
N MET A 299 21.33 -32.38 22.70
CA MET A 299 21.72 -32.11 24.08
C MET A 299 20.74 -32.70 25.09
N VAL A 300 19.44 -32.67 24.83
CA VAL A 300 18.43 -33.22 25.76
C VAL A 300 18.57 -34.74 25.89
N PRO A 301 18.65 -35.53 24.79
CA PRO A 301 18.90 -36.98 24.91
C PRO A 301 20.27 -37.31 25.48
N ALA A 302 21.32 -36.54 25.14
CA ALA A 302 22.65 -36.76 25.69
C ALA A 302 22.67 -36.56 27.21
N VAL A 303 22.08 -35.47 27.71
CA VAL A 303 21.95 -35.20 29.14
C VAL A 303 21.10 -36.26 29.83
N PHE A 304 19.97 -36.65 29.22
CA PHE A 304 19.12 -37.73 29.74
C PHE A 304 19.89 -39.05 29.87
N ALA A 305 20.61 -39.46 28.83
CA ALA A 305 21.39 -40.70 28.82
C ALA A 305 22.53 -40.67 29.85
N VAL A 306 23.30 -39.58 29.90
CA VAL A 306 24.40 -39.44 30.87
C VAL A 306 23.86 -39.45 32.30
N ASN A 307 22.80 -38.69 32.59
CA ASN A 307 22.26 -38.60 33.95
C ASN A 307 21.59 -39.92 34.38
N GLY A 308 20.86 -40.58 33.47
CA GLY A 308 20.26 -41.90 33.72
C GLY A 308 21.30 -43.00 33.95
N LEU A 309 22.37 -43.04 33.15
CA LEU A 309 23.45 -44.01 33.31
C LEU A 309 24.32 -43.74 34.55
N THR A 310 24.54 -42.48 34.91
CA THR A 310 25.43 -42.12 36.04
C THR A 310 24.73 -42.25 37.39
N LYS A 311 23.45 -41.86 37.50
CA LYS A 311 22.71 -41.86 38.77
C LYS A 311 21.77 -43.05 38.96
N GLY A 312 21.45 -43.78 37.88
CA GLY A 312 20.50 -44.91 37.91
C GLY A 312 19.04 -44.51 38.06
N ASP A 313 18.73 -43.24 38.31
CA ASP A 313 17.37 -42.70 38.41
C ASP A 313 16.90 -42.14 37.06
N TRP A 314 16.16 -42.96 36.33
CA TRP A 314 15.61 -42.60 35.02
C TRP A 314 14.48 -41.58 35.10
N LYS A 315 13.73 -41.51 36.22
CA LYS A 315 12.66 -40.53 36.41
C LYS A 315 13.26 -39.13 36.64
N GLY A 316 14.21 -39.02 37.58
CA GLY A 316 14.94 -37.77 37.81
C GLY A 316 15.77 -37.33 36.60
N ALA A 317 16.33 -38.27 35.82
CA ALA A 317 16.98 -37.95 34.56
C ALA A 317 16.03 -37.36 33.52
N PHE A 318 14.79 -37.86 33.45
CA PHE A 318 13.75 -37.34 32.56
C PHE A 318 13.34 -35.92 32.96
N GLU A 319 13.02 -35.69 34.23
CA GLU A 319 12.68 -34.36 34.78
C GLU A 319 13.79 -33.34 34.52
N PHE A 320 15.05 -33.76 34.69
CA PHE A 320 16.20 -32.91 34.39
C PHE A 320 16.33 -32.62 32.90
N GLY A 321 16.06 -33.60 32.03
CA GLY A 321 16.03 -33.40 30.57
C GLY A 321 14.95 -32.40 30.14
N VAL A 322 13.76 -32.47 30.75
CA VAL A 322 12.67 -31.49 30.54
C VAL A 322 13.13 -30.09 30.95
N ALA A 323 13.76 -29.94 32.12
CA ALA A 323 14.27 -28.65 32.59
C ALA A 323 15.29 -28.02 31.62
N VAL A 324 16.18 -28.84 31.06
CA VAL A 324 17.15 -28.40 30.03
C VAL A 324 16.45 -27.98 28.74
N ALA A 325 15.46 -28.74 28.27
CA ALA A 325 14.70 -28.41 27.06
C ALA A 325 14.01 -27.04 27.19
N VAL A 326 13.38 -26.79 28.34
CA VAL A 326 12.72 -25.52 28.67
C VAL A 326 13.74 -24.39 28.69
N GLY A 327 14.88 -24.55 29.37
CA GLY A 327 15.92 -23.53 29.47
C GLY A 327 16.58 -23.17 28.14
N LEU A 328 16.62 -24.11 27.18
CA LEU A 328 17.20 -23.90 25.85
C LEU A 328 16.21 -23.35 24.82
N THR A 329 14.92 -23.25 25.15
CA THR A 329 13.89 -22.84 24.21
C THR A 329 13.98 -21.32 23.93
N PRO A 330 14.31 -20.88 22.70
CA PRO A 330 14.47 -19.48 22.35
C PRO A 330 13.11 -18.83 22.03
N GLU A 331 12.15 -18.93 22.94
CA GLU A 331 10.76 -18.51 22.69
C GLU A 331 10.65 -17.01 22.37
N MET A 332 11.48 -16.19 23.02
CA MET A 332 11.39 -14.73 22.92
C MET A 332 12.09 -14.12 21.71
N LEU A 333 12.93 -14.87 20.98
CA LEU A 333 13.75 -14.29 19.91
C LEU A 333 12.90 -13.62 18.80
N PRO A 334 11.86 -14.26 18.23
CA PRO A 334 11.03 -13.63 17.20
C PRO A 334 10.29 -12.38 17.73
N MET A 335 9.90 -12.41 18.99
CA MET A 335 9.17 -11.33 19.66
C MET A 335 10.05 -10.11 19.94
N VAL A 336 11.27 -10.32 20.44
CA VAL A 336 12.26 -9.25 20.67
C VAL A 336 12.55 -8.53 19.35
N VAL A 337 12.74 -9.27 18.26
CA VAL A 337 13.02 -8.65 16.96
C VAL A 337 11.82 -7.88 16.45
N THR A 338 10.62 -8.46 16.44
CA THR A 338 9.41 -7.79 15.95
C THR A 338 9.10 -6.52 16.74
N THR A 339 9.29 -6.56 18.07
CA THR A 339 9.10 -5.40 18.96
C THR A 339 10.10 -4.30 18.65
N ASN A 340 11.37 -4.64 18.41
CA ASN A 340 12.40 -3.67 18.05
C ASN A 340 12.15 -3.07 16.66
N LEU A 341 11.74 -3.87 15.67
CA LEU A 341 11.34 -3.37 14.36
C LEU A 341 10.12 -2.44 14.45
N ALA A 342 9.11 -2.78 15.25
CA ALA A 342 7.96 -1.93 15.49
C ALA A 342 8.35 -0.59 16.14
N ARG A 343 9.22 -0.61 17.16
CA ARG A 343 9.78 0.61 17.75
C ARG A 343 10.57 1.44 16.74
N GLY A 344 11.38 0.79 15.90
CA GLY A 344 12.12 1.43 14.81
C GLY A 344 11.18 2.10 13.80
N ALA A 345 10.08 1.44 13.44
CA ALA A 345 9.07 1.98 12.55
C ALA A 345 8.38 3.22 13.13
N VAL A 346 8.06 3.22 14.42
CA VAL A 346 7.53 4.39 15.14
C VAL A 346 8.56 5.53 15.18
N ALA A 347 9.83 5.23 15.42
CA ALA A 347 10.90 6.23 15.42
C ALA A 347 11.10 6.87 14.03
N LEU A 348 11.01 6.06 12.96
CA LEU A 348 11.07 6.53 11.56
C LEU A 348 9.85 7.38 11.20
N SER A 349 8.65 7.00 11.65
CA SER A 349 7.42 7.77 11.41
C SER A 349 7.49 9.18 12.00
N ARG A 350 8.10 9.34 13.19
CA ARG A 350 8.36 10.66 13.79
C ARG A 350 9.31 11.53 12.94
N ARG A 351 10.10 10.93 12.05
CA ARG A 351 10.96 11.60 11.07
C ARG A 351 10.33 11.69 9.69
N LYS A 352 9.01 11.57 9.58
CA LYS A 352 8.24 11.58 8.32
C LYS A 352 8.56 10.41 7.37
N VAL A 353 9.14 9.32 7.86
CA VAL A 353 9.38 8.10 7.08
C VAL A 353 8.34 7.05 7.46
N VAL A 354 7.46 6.70 6.52
CA VAL A 354 6.39 5.74 6.81
C VAL A 354 6.76 4.34 6.32
N VAL A 355 6.87 3.42 7.28
CA VAL A 355 7.24 2.02 7.03
C VAL A 355 5.98 1.19 6.85
N LYS A 356 5.61 0.88 5.60
CA LYS A 356 4.48 -0.02 5.29
C LYS A 356 4.71 -1.46 5.73
N ARG A 357 5.96 -1.89 5.84
CA ARG A 357 6.36 -3.28 6.14
C ARG A 357 7.52 -3.26 7.14
N LEU A 358 7.34 -3.83 8.34
CA LEU A 358 8.38 -3.81 9.39
C LEU A 358 9.72 -4.37 8.91
N ASN A 359 9.70 -5.46 8.12
CA ASN A 359 10.91 -6.08 7.57
C ASN A 359 11.67 -5.16 6.59
N ALA A 360 11.02 -4.13 6.02
CA ALA A 360 11.68 -3.18 5.14
C ALA A 360 12.75 -2.34 5.85
N ILE A 361 12.69 -2.22 7.19
CA ILE A 361 13.72 -1.52 7.97
C ILE A 361 15.06 -2.22 7.85
N GLN A 362 15.08 -3.56 7.89
CA GLN A 362 16.31 -4.32 7.71
C GLN A 362 16.81 -4.24 6.27
N ASN A 363 15.92 -4.35 5.29
CA ASN A 363 16.30 -4.22 3.88
C ASN A 363 16.94 -2.85 3.61
N LEU A 364 16.39 -1.78 4.22
CA LEU A 364 16.97 -0.44 4.12
C LEU A 364 18.36 -0.36 4.76
N GLY A 365 18.57 -1.03 5.90
CA GLY A 365 19.86 -1.07 6.59
C GLY A 365 20.92 -1.95 5.90
N ALA A 366 20.49 -2.94 5.12
CA ALA A 366 21.35 -3.85 4.37
C ALA A 366 21.44 -3.49 2.88
N MET A 367 21.03 -2.29 2.49
CA MET A 367 21.00 -1.86 1.10
C MET A 367 22.38 -1.42 0.63
N ASP A 368 22.90 -2.07 -0.41
CA ASP A 368 24.18 -1.69 -1.04
C ASP A 368 24.00 -0.69 -2.19
N VAL A 369 22.85 -0.74 -2.86
CA VAL A 369 22.55 0.08 -4.05
C VAL A 369 21.19 0.75 -3.86
N LEU A 370 21.19 2.09 -3.87
CA LEU A 370 19.98 2.91 -3.90
C LEU A 370 19.72 3.43 -5.30
N CYS A 371 18.76 2.83 -6.00
CA CYS A 371 18.24 3.40 -7.24
C CYS A 371 17.11 4.36 -6.88
N THR A 372 17.34 5.65 -7.09
CA THR A 372 16.33 6.69 -6.90
C THR A 372 15.82 7.18 -8.25
N ASP A 373 14.53 7.51 -8.34
CA ASP A 373 14.04 8.29 -9.46
C ASP A 373 14.61 9.73 -9.34
N LYS A 374 14.77 10.41 -10.47
CA LYS A 374 15.23 11.81 -10.48
C LYS A 374 14.08 12.73 -10.09
N THR A 375 13.00 12.68 -10.85
CA THR A 375 11.90 13.64 -10.75
C THR A 375 11.09 13.34 -9.49
N GLY A 376 10.83 14.37 -8.67
CA GLY A 376 10.04 14.27 -7.44
C GLY A 376 10.73 13.54 -6.27
N THR A 377 11.93 12.98 -6.46
CA THR A 377 12.74 12.42 -5.36
C THR A 377 14.06 13.18 -5.17
N LEU A 378 14.84 13.38 -6.23
CA LEU A 378 16.04 14.23 -6.19
C LEU A 378 15.71 15.70 -6.47
N THR A 379 14.67 15.94 -7.27
CA THR A 379 14.18 17.28 -7.58
C THR A 379 13.02 17.66 -6.66
N GLU A 380 12.86 18.95 -6.37
CA GLU A 380 11.81 19.49 -5.49
C GLU A 380 10.39 19.44 -6.10
N ASP A 381 10.22 18.72 -7.23
CA ASP A 381 9.03 18.72 -8.07
C ASP A 381 8.51 20.13 -8.45
N ARG A 382 9.39 21.13 -8.33
CA ARG A 382 9.18 22.52 -8.71
C ARG A 382 10.12 22.83 -9.86
N VAL A 383 9.53 23.19 -11.00
CA VAL A 383 10.29 23.69 -12.15
C VAL A 383 10.49 25.20 -11.95
N VAL A 384 11.70 25.69 -12.16
CA VAL A 384 12.06 27.10 -12.00
C VAL A 384 12.80 27.56 -13.25
N LEU A 385 12.42 28.73 -13.78
CA LEU A 385 13.12 29.35 -14.89
C LEU A 385 14.38 30.10 -14.39
N ASP A 386 15.56 29.51 -14.59
CA ASP A 386 16.84 30.13 -14.20
C ASP A 386 17.27 31.22 -15.19
N ARG A 387 17.22 30.93 -16.51
CA ARG A 387 17.71 31.83 -17.57
C ARG A 387 16.83 31.79 -18.80
N TYR A 388 16.69 32.95 -19.43
CA TYR A 388 16.06 33.19 -20.72
C TYR A 388 17.10 33.86 -21.63
N LEU A 389 17.60 33.13 -22.63
CA LEU A 389 18.79 33.54 -23.40
C LEU A 389 18.45 33.77 -24.87
N ASP A 390 19.08 34.76 -25.49
CA ASP A 390 19.08 34.97 -26.93
C ASP A 390 19.90 33.89 -27.67
N VAL A 391 19.90 33.94 -29.00
CA VAL A 391 20.68 33.02 -29.86
C VAL A 391 22.21 33.12 -29.65
N HIS A 392 22.68 34.12 -28.92
CA HIS A 392 24.08 34.33 -28.56
C HIS A 392 24.40 33.95 -27.10
N GLY A 393 23.42 33.42 -26.35
CA GLY A 393 23.58 32.99 -24.96
C GLY A 393 23.57 34.13 -23.93
N ARG A 394 23.11 35.34 -24.28
CA ARG A 394 22.96 36.47 -23.37
C ARG A 394 21.52 36.55 -22.84
N GLN A 395 21.33 37.03 -21.61
CA GLN A 395 19.97 37.22 -21.08
C GLN A 395 19.20 38.25 -21.92
N ASP A 396 17.98 37.90 -22.32
CA ASP A 396 17.14 38.73 -23.19
C ASP A 396 15.67 38.72 -22.75
N SER A 397 15.21 39.84 -22.22
CA SER A 397 13.85 40.02 -21.72
C SER A 397 12.77 39.79 -22.77
N GLU A 398 13.08 40.00 -24.06
CA GLU A 398 12.11 39.78 -25.14
C GLU A 398 11.75 38.28 -25.27
N VAL A 399 12.73 37.39 -25.05
CA VAL A 399 12.51 35.93 -25.01
C VAL A 399 11.60 35.54 -23.85
N LEU A 400 11.78 36.17 -22.68
CA LEU A 400 10.92 35.95 -21.52
C LEU A 400 9.48 36.41 -21.78
N GLU A 401 9.32 37.56 -22.44
CA GLU A 401 8.01 38.11 -22.79
C GLU A 401 7.25 37.18 -23.74
N TYR A 402 7.90 36.69 -24.81
CA TYR A 402 7.27 35.72 -25.72
C TYR A 402 6.90 34.41 -25.02
N ALA A 403 7.78 33.90 -24.14
CA ALA A 403 7.49 32.71 -23.35
C ALA A 403 6.32 32.92 -22.40
N TYR A 404 6.22 34.10 -21.78
CA TYR A 404 5.11 34.47 -20.90
C TYR A 404 3.80 34.57 -21.67
N LEU A 405 3.77 35.25 -22.82
CA LEU A 405 2.56 35.38 -23.63
C LEU A 405 2.05 34.00 -24.07
N ASN A 406 2.95 33.11 -24.47
CA ASN A 406 2.59 31.74 -24.80
C ASN A 406 2.03 31.00 -23.57
N SER A 407 2.75 31.04 -22.45
CA SER A 407 2.41 30.32 -21.22
C SER A 407 1.11 30.82 -20.56
N HIS A 408 0.91 32.14 -20.50
CA HIS A 408 -0.20 32.78 -19.79
C HIS A 408 -1.52 32.63 -20.55
N PHE A 409 -1.48 32.77 -21.89
CA PHE A 409 -2.68 32.66 -22.73
C PHE A 409 -2.90 31.25 -23.27
N GLN A 410 -2.05 30.28 -22.92
CA GLN A 410 -2.27 28.88 -23.28
C GLN A 410 -3.54 28.35 -22.60
N THR A 411 -4.55 28.04 -23.42
CA THR A 411 -5.80 27.40 -22.99
C THR A 411 -5.69 25.86 -22.92
N GLY A 412 -4.46 25.35 -23.06
CA GLY A 412 -4.08 23.95 -23.03
C GLY A 412 -3.98 23.36 -21.62
N LEU A 413 -3.09 22.40 -21.43
CA LEU A 413 -2.83 21.82 -20.11
C LEU A 413 -1.91 22.77 -19.33
N LYS A 414 -2.16 22.96 -18.03
CA LYS A 414 -1.23 23.69 -17.17
C LYS A 414 0.05 22.87 -17.01
N ASN A 415 1.13 23.32 -17.64
CA ASN A 415 2.45 22.70 -17.58
C ASN A 415 3.28 23.34 -16.46
N LEU A 416 4.09 22.55 -15.75
CA LEU A 416 5.01 23.06 -14.73
C LEU A 416 6.06 24.01 -15.33
N LEU A 417 6.42 23.85 -16.60
CA LEU A 417 7.28 24.79 -17.33
C LEU A 417 6.59 26.14 -17.54
N ASP A 418 5.36 26.13 -18.05
CA ASP A 418 4.56 27.33 -18.29
C ASP A 418 4.34 28.11 -16.98
N GLN A 419 4.04 27.38 -15.89
CA GLN A 419 3.90 27.97 -14.56
C GLN A 419 5.22 28.57 -14.07
N ALA A 420 6.35 27.91 -14.29
CA ALA A 420 7.67 28.45 -13.91
C ALA A 420 8.02 29.74 -14.66
N VAL A 421 7.57 29.91 -15.90
CA VAL A 421 7.74 31.14 -16.67
C VAL A 421 6.87 32.26 -16.10
N ILE A 422 5.59 31.97 -15.83
CA ILE A 422 4.64 32.95 -15.25
C ILE A 422 5.12 33.41 -13.88
N ASP A 423 5.42 32.48 -12.97
CA ASP A 423 5.91 32.79 -11.62
C ASP A 423 7.16 33.67 -11.65
N ARG A 424 8.07 33.43 -12.61
CA ARG A 424 9.32 34.20 -12.73
C ARG A 424 9.11 35.65 -13.18
N VAL A 425 8.08 35.90 -14.00
CA VAL A 425 7.68 37.25 -14.43
C VAL A 425 6.96 37.97 -13.28
N ASP A 426 6.04 37.29 -12.60
CA ASP A 426 5.31 37.84 -11.45
C ASP A 426 6.29 38.23 -10.32
N GLU A 427 7.27 37.37 -9.99
CA GLU A 427 8.35 37.69 -9.05
C GLU A 427 9.19 38.90 -9.50
N ALA A 428 9.42 39.06 -10.81
CA ALA A 428 10.18 40.19 -11.34
C ALA A 428 9.38 41.51 -11.26
N GLU A 429 8.09 41.48 -11.53
CA GLU A 429 7.21 42.64 -11.38
C GLU A 429 7.10 43.09 -9.91
N GLU A 430 6.96 42.14 -8.98
CA GLU A 430 6.86 42.44 -7.54
C GLU A 430 8.14 43.13 -7.01
N VAL A 431 9.31 42.68 -7.46
CA VAL A 431 10.60 43.32 -7.13
C VAL A 431 10.72 44.74 -7.70
N VAL A 432 10.20 44.99 -8.92
CA VAL A 432 10.22 46.32 -9.54
C VAL A 432 9.28 47.28 -8.82
N VAL A 433 8.09 46.83 -8.44
CA VAL A 433 7.12 47.62 -7.66
C VAL A 433 7.67 47.96 -6.27
N ASP A 434 8.33 47.01 -5.61
CA ASP A 434 8.90 47.22 -4.28
C ASP A 434 10.17 48.12 -4.31
N ALA A 435 10.94 48.08 -5.40
CA ALA A 435 12.04 49.01 -5.65
C ALA A 435 11.54 50.43 -5.96
N ALA A 436 10.43 50.56 -6.70
CA ALA A 436 9.78 51.84 -6.97
C ALA A 436 9.16 52.46 -5.72
N SER A 437 8.56 51.64 -4.84
CA SER A 437 8.01 52.09 -3.54
C SER A 437 9.12 52.59 -2.60
N ARG A 438 10.29 51.94 -2.59
CA ARG A 438 11.49 52.37 -1.83
C ARG A 438 12.19 53.60 -2.41
N ARG A 439 12.07 53.87 -3.71
CA ARG A 439 12.55 55.13 -4.33
C ARG A 439 11.63 56.30 -4.05
N SER A 440 10.32 56.08 -4.04
CA SER A 440 9.31 57.07 -3.66
C SER A 440 9.48 57.58 -2.21
N THR A 441 9.98 56.73 -1.31
CA THR A 441 10.23 57.06 0.11
C THR A 441 11.60 57.69 0.41
N ARG A 442 12.43 57.95 -0.61
CA ARG A 442 13.70 58.70 -0.45
C ARG A 442 13.61 60.07 -1.14
N SER A 443 12.88 61.01 -0.54
CA SER A 443 13.16 62.44 -0.66
C SER A 443 14.06 62.89 0.52
N PRO A 444 14.94 63.90 0.34
CA PRO A 444 15.89 64.26 1.39
C PRO A 444 15.21 65.15 2.44
N SER A 445 14.68 64.53 3.49
CA SER A 445 14.37 65.24 4.74
C SER A 445 14.71 64.36 5.94
N THR A 446 15.79 64.74 6.62
CA THR A 446 16.05 64.58 8.07
C THR A 446 15.64 63.28 8.76
N SER A 447 16.65 62.51 9.20
CA SER A 447 16.62 61.58 10.36
C SER A 447 15.86 62.21 11.55
N PRO A 448 15.14 61.46 12.43
CA PRO A 448 15.69 60.30 13.13
C PRO A 448 14.78 59.09 13.45
N ALA A 449 15.48 58.00 13.81
CA ALA A 449 15.16 56.96 14.80
C ALA A 449 14.10 55.86 14.52
N GLY A 450 14.61 54.62 14.48
CA GLY A 450 14.10 53.51 15.30
C GLY A 450 13.15 52.50 14.65
N GLY A 451 13.63 51.27 14.40
CA GLY A 451 12.74 50.14 14.12
C GLY A 451 13.39 48.91 13.47
N CYS A 452 14.21 48.17 14.21
CA CYS A 452 14.62 46.81 13.86
C CYS A 452 13.41 45.85 13.76
N ARG A 453 13.41 44.97 12.74
CA ARG A 453 13.08 43.52 12.79
C ARG A 453 13.25 42.92 11.39
N SER A 454 14.39 42.27 11.13
CA SER A 454 14.65 40.82 11.25
C SER A 454 14.49 40.09 9.91
N SER A 455 15.56 40.11 9.14
CA SER A 455 15.83 39.24 7.99
C SER A 455 15.98 37.78 8.44
N CYS A 456 15.17 36.87 7.90
CA CYS A 456 15.47 35.45 7.91
C CYS A 456 16.60 35.17 6.90
N ALA A 457 17.84 35.12 7.39
CA ALA A 457 18.96 34.61 6.63
C ALA A 457 18.84 33.07 6.60
N ALA A 458 18.62 32.52 5.40
CA ALA A 458 18.83 31.10 5.13
C ALA A 458 20.33 30.82 5.15
N THR A 459 20.78 30.06 6.15
CA THR A 459 22.16 29.57 6.26
C THR A 459 22.41 28.50 5.19
N PRO A 460 23.45 28.59 4.35
CA PRO A 460 23.82 27.50 3.47
C PRO A 460 24.47 26.38 4.28
N TRP A 461 23.97 25.15 4.09
CA TRP A 461 24.63 23.93 4.53
C TRP A 461 26.03 23.83 3.90
N ARG A 462 27.08 23.98 4.71
CA ARG A 462 28.43 23.60 4.33
C ARG A 462 28.58 22.09 4.44
N ALA A 463 28.65 21.40 3.31
CA ALA A 463 29.15 20.04 3.25
C ALA A 463 30.62 20.02 3.67
N GLY A 464 30.92 19.38 4.80
CA GLY A 464 32.29 19.12 5.24
C GLY A 464 32.90 18.03 4.36
N SER A 465 33.81 18.42 3.48
CA SER A 465 34.74 17.52 2.81
C SER A 465 35.83 17.12 3.81
N ALA A 466 35.68 15.96 4.46
CA ALA A 466 36.79 15.32 5.14
C ALA A 466 37.51 14.42 4.13
N ALA A 467 38.63 14.92 3.62
CA ALA A 467 39.59 14.13 2.86
C ALA A 467 40.21 13.08 3.80
N LEU A 468 40.03 11.80 3.46
CA LEU A 468 40.85 10.72 3.98
C LEU A 468 42.23 10.84 3.32
N SER A 469 43.22 11.32 4.07
CA SER A 469 44.62 11.08 3.73
C SER A 469 45.06 9.74 4.31
N THR A 470 45.62 8.93 3.43
CA THR A 470 46.44 7.75 3.67
C THR A 470 47.43 7.87 4.82
N SER A 471 47.41 6.90 5.73
CA SER A 471 48.57 6.19 6.31
C SER A 471 48.08 5.00 7.13
#